data_AF-A0A8J3PTN0-F1
#
_entry.id   AF-A0A8J3PTN0-F1
#
_cell.length_a   1.000
_cell.length_b   1.000
_cell.length_c   1.000
_cell.angle_alpha   90.00
_cell.angle_beta   90.00
_cell.angle_gamma   90.00
#
_symmetry.space_group_name_H-M   'P 1'
#
loop_
_entity.id
_entity.type
_entity.pdbx_description
1 polymer ?
#
loop_
_entity_poly.entity_id
_entity_poly.type
_entity_poly.pdbx_seq_one_letter_code
_entity_poly.pdbx_strand_id
1 'polypeptide(L)'
;MRDRVMGDLVKGQVCLLVGLLLCVALMPEGLGANNGMSFYGVHWETFLPYAAGLLSAALFTRRALHDAAAASPAPGKVRHAADAFAVLLAGIILTPYTVSGAVDWTHRLLGALLFALQLTLAVRLLAWAHADAFGGAFLLVQLVGGVIAAIYVLQDDGFLLQGEATFQFGFGALLIRTIPLLPGSVLSPSPSIDPTLGDPAVACCGDGDGGSPA
;
A
#
# COMPACT_ATOMS: atom_id res chain seq x y z
N MET A 1 10.13 7.94 -10.73
CA MET A 1 9.49 7.67 -9.42
C MET A 1 8.20 6.87 -9.60
N ARG A 2 7.25 7.34 -10.42
CA ARG A 2 5.99 6.64 -10.74
C ARG A 2 6.16 5.15 -11.08
N ASP A 3 7.09 4.81 -11.98
CA ASP A 3 7.29 3.40 -12.40
C ASP A 3 7.76 2.49 -11.27
N ARG A 4 8.57 3.01 -10.34
CA ARG A 4 9.01 2.27 -9.15
C ARG A 4 7.84 2.01 -8.22
N VAL A 5 7.03 3.03 -7.94
CA VAL A 5 5.84 2.92 -7.08
C VAL A 5 4.86 1.89 -7.65
N MET A 6 4.57 1.97 -8.95
CA MET A 6 3.69 1.01 -9.63
C MET A 6 4.29 -0.40 -9.63
N GLY A 7 5.58 -0.52 -9.94
CA GLY A 7 6.29 -1.79 -9.91
C GLY A 7 6.22 -2.46 -8.53
N ASP A 8 6.35 -1.69 -7.45
CA ASP A 8 6.28 -2.23 -6.09
C ASP A 8 4.83 -2.62 -5.71
N LEU A 9 3.81 -1.84 -6.07
CA LEU A 9 2.41 -2.26 -5.84
C LEU A 9 2.10 -3.58 -6.57
N VAL A 10 2.48 -3.69 -7.85
CA VAL A 10 2.27 -4.91 -8.64
C VAL A 10 3.02 -6.10 -8.04
N LYS A 11 4.29 -5.93 -7.66
CA LYS A 11 5.05 -6.99 -6.96
C LYS A 11 4.35 -7.41 -5.67
N GLY A 12 3.85 -6.46 -4.88
CA GLY A 12 3.13 -6.75 -3.64
C GLY A 12 1.90 -7.62 -3.89
N GLN A 13 1.08 -7.29 -4.90
CA GLN A 13 -0.09 -8.08 -5.28
C GLN A 13 0.29 -9.46 -5.82
N VAL A 14 1.30 -9.53 -6.70
CA VAL A 14 1.78 -10.81 -7.24
C VAL A 14 2.32 -11.71 -6.12
N CYS A 15 3.11 -11.18 -5.19
CA CYS A 15 3.62 -11.95 -4.05
C CYS A 15 2.48 -12.50 -3.18
N LEU A 16 1.47 -11.68 -2.88
CA LEU A 16 0.30 -12.10 -2.11
C LEU A 16 -0.44 -13.24 -2.83
N LEU A 17 -0.78 -13.03 -4.11
CA LEU A 17 -1.57 -13.98 -4.89
C LEU A 17 -0.81 -15.28 -5.13
N VAL A 18 0.46 -15.22 -5.50
CA VAL A 18 1.30 -16.42 -5.70
C VAL A 18 1.46 -17.17 -4.38
N GLY A 19 1.73 -16.48 -3.27
CA GLY A 19 1.83 -17.12 -1.95
C GLY A 19 0.54 -17.84 -1.58
N LEU A 20 -0.62 -17.19 -1.75
CA LEU A 20 -1.93 -17.78 -1.46
C LEU A 20 -2.25 -18.95 -2.41
N LEU A 21 -1.97 -18.83 -3.71
CA LEU A 21 -2.19 -19.91 -4.68
C LEU A 21 -1.34 -21.13 -4.37
N LEU A 22 -0.08 -20.94 -3.96
CA LEU A 22 0.76 -22.04 -3.50
C LEU A 22 0.18 -22.72 -2.26
N CYS A 23 -0.34 -21.95 -1.29
CA CYS A 23 -0.99 -22.51 -0.12
C CYS A 23 -2.23 -23.34 -0.50
N VAL A 24 -3.09 -22.82 -1.38
CA VAL A 24 -4.28 -23.53 -1.89
C VAL A 24 -3.88 -24.81 -2.64
N ALA A 25 -2.82 -24.77 -3.43
CA ALA A 25 -2.35 -25.94 -4.17
C ALA A 25 -1.79 -27.04 -3.24
N LEU A 26 -1.17 -26.64 -2.13
CA LEU A 26 -0.63 -27.57 -1.13
C LEU A 26 -1.71 -28.10 -0.17
N MET A 27 -2.77 -27.33 0.09
CA MET A 27 -3.82 -27.66 1.05
C MET A 27 -5.19 -27.11 0.58
N PRO A 28 -5.83 -27.75 -0.42
CA PRO A 28 -7.07 -27.25 -1.00
C PRO A 28 -8.26 -27.24 -0.04
N GLU A 29 -8.18 -28.00 1.07
CA GLU A 29 -9.18 -28.03 2.13
C GLU A 29 -9.41 -26.63 2.74
N GLY A 30 -8.40 -25.75 2.69
CA GLY A 30 -8.50 -24.37 3.15
C GLY A 30 -9.56 -23.55 2.40
N LEU A 31 -9.95 -23.93 1.18
CA LEU A 31 -11.03 -23.27 0.43
C LEU A 31 -12.42 -23.49 1.05
N GLY A 32 -12.60 -24.61 1.77
CA GLY A 32 -13.84 -24.93 2.48
C GLY A 32 -13.80 -24.59 3.97
N ALA A 33 -12.62 -24.30 4.52
CA ALA A 33 -12.46 -23.93 5.92
C ALA A 33 -12.85 -22.45 6.16
N ASN A 34 -13.69 -22.18 7.15
CA ASN A 34 -14.08 -20.81 7.49
C ASN A 34 -13.07 -20.10 8.42
N ASN A 35 -11.78 -20.29 8.16
CA ASN A 35 -10.68 -19.70 8.95
C ASN A 35 -9.92 -18.58 8.19
N GLY A 36 -10.45 -18.18 7.02
CA GLY A 36 -9.86 -17.12 6.20
C GLY A 36 -8.53 -17.55 5.55
N MET A 37 -7.78 -16.57 5.06
CA MET A 37 -6.40 -16.77 4.58
C MET A 37 -5.49 -17.28 5.69
N SER A 38 -5.78 -16.92 6.94
CA SER A 38 -5.01 -17.31 8.12
C SER A 38 -5.01 -18.81 8.39
N PHE A 39 -5.95 -19.57 7.83
CA PHE A 39 -5.92 -21.04 7.81
C PHE A 39 -4.54 -21.57 7.42
N TYR A 40 -3.95 -21.02 6.36
CA TYR A 40 -2.66 -21.47 5.85
C TYR A 40 -1.48 -21.10 6.75
N GLY A 41 -1.67 -20.19 7.70
CA GLY A 41 -0.64 -19.77 8.66
C GLY A 41 -0.45 -20.71 9.84
N VAL A 42 -1.33 -21.69 10.05
CA VAL A 42 -1.23 -22.64 11.18
C VAL A 42 -0.70 -24.02 10.78
N HIS A 43 -0.60 -24.30 9.49
CA HIS A 43 -0.08 -25.55 8.95
C HIS A 43 1.37 -25.39 8.48
N TRP A 44 2.24 -26.33 8.84
CA TRP A 44 3.67 -26.24 8.55
C TRP A 44 3.96 -26.24 7.05
N GLU A 45 3.19 -27.02 6.29
CA GLU A 45 3.28 -27.18 4.84
C GLU A 45 3.03 -25.86 4.09
N THR A 46 2.14 -25.02 4.62
CA THR A 46 1.73 -23.77 3.99
C THR A 46 2.25 -22.51 4.70
N PHE A 47 2.81 -22.64 5.90
CA PHE A 47 3.29 -21.51 6.69
C PHE A 47 4.32 -20.66 5.92
N LEU A 48 5.30 -21.30 5.29
CA LEU A 48 6.36 -20.59 4.57
C LEU A 48 5.83 -19.79 3.36
N PRO A 49 5.09 -20.38 2.39
CA PRO A 49 4.51 -19.61 1.29
C PRO A 49 3.52 -18.54 1.76
N TYR A 50 2.73 -18.82 2.81
CA TYR A 50 1.82 -17.86 3.43
C TYR A 50 2.56 -16.64 3.99
N ALA A 51 3.52 -16.86 4.89
CA ALA A 51 4.28 -15.78 5.53
C ALA A 51 5.12 -15.00 4.52
N ALA A 52 5.75 -15.68 3.56
CA ALA A 52 6.53 -15.03 2.51
C ALA A 52 5.66 -14.15 1.59
N GLY A 53 4.47 -14.63 1.21
CA GLY A 53 3.51 -13.87 0.41
C GLY A 53 3.05 -12.61 1.12
N LEU A 54 2.62 -12.74 2.38
CA LEU A 54 2.17 -11.62 3.21
C LEU A 54 3.29 -10.62 3.50
N LEU A 55 4.45 -11.06 4.00
CA LEU A 55 5.55 -10.16 4.34
C LEU A 55 6.10 -9.41 3.12
N SER A 56 6.18 -10.08 1.96
CA SER A 56 6.58 -9.43 0.71
C SER A 56 5.55 -8.40 0.28
N ALA A 57 4.26 -8.73 0.35
CA ALA A 57 3.17 -7.78 0.08
C ALA A 57 3.22 -6.57 1.03
N ALA A 58 3.46 -6.78 2.32
CA ALA A 58 3.70 -5.74 3.31
C ALA A 58 4.85 -4.82 2.91
N LEU A 59 6.02 -5.40 2.63
CA LEU A 59 7.23 -4.65 2.30
C LEU A 59 7.06 -3.78 1.06
N PHE A 60 6.56 -4.37 -0.04
CA PHE A 60 6.43 -3.64 -1.30
C PHE A 60 5.31 -2.60 -1.25
N THR A 61 4.16 -2.91 -0.64
CA THR A 61 3.08 -1.93 -0.47
C THR A 61 3.51 -0.78 0.43
N ARG A 62 4.24 -1.06 1.52
CA ARG A 62 4.78 -0.04 2.40
C ARG A 62 5.73 0.91 1.65
N ARG A 63 6.68 0.35 0.89
CA ARG A 63 7.61 1.14 0.06
C ARG A 63 6.87 2.03 -0.94
N ALA A 64 5.93 1.44 -1.69
CA ALA A 64 5.14 2.17 -2.67
C ALA A 64 4.34 3.32 -2.04
N LEU A 65 3.67 3.09 -0.91
CA LEU A 65 2.92 4.12 -0.20
C LEU A 65 3.83 5.22 0.37
N HIS A 66 5.01 4.85 0.88
CA HIS A 66 5.95 5.82 1.45
C HIS A 66 6.51 6.76 0.36
N ASP A 67 6.80 6.22 -0.82
CA ASP A 67 7.23 6.98 -1.99
C ASP A 67 6.07 7.83 -2.54
N ALA A 68 4.87 7.27 -2.64
CA ALA A 68 3.66 7.98 -3.10
C ALA A 68 3.20 9.08 -2.13
N ALA A 69 3.53 8.98 -0.84
CA ALA A 69 3.09 9.91 0.18
C ALA A 69 3.43 11.37 -0.15
N ALA A 70 4.58 11.62 -0.78
CA ALA A 70 5.00 12.97 -1.16
C ALA A 70 4.05 13.66 -2.16
N ALA A 71 3.34 12.88 -2.98
CA ALA A 71 2.35 13.37 -3.93
C ALA A 71 0.94 13.51 -3.34
N SER A 72 0.74 13.09 -2.09
CA SER A 72 -0.56 13.13 -1.41
C SER A 72 -0.78 14.44 -0.65
N PRO A 73 -2.03 14.90 -0.46
CA PRO A 73 -2.34 16.05 0.40
C PRO A 73 -1.96 15.87 1.88
N ALA A 74 -1.67 14.65 2.34
CA ALA A 74 -1.29 14.39 3.73
C ALA A 74 -0.18 13.32 3.84
N PRO A 75 1.08 13.66 3.48
CA PRO A 75 2.18 12.69 3.39
C PRO A 75 2.43 11.91 4.68
N GLY A 76 2.43 12.58 5.84
CA GLY A 76 2.65 11.92 7.14
C GLY A 76 1.59 10.86 7.44
N LYS A 77 0.31 11.14 7.13
CA LYS A 77 -0.79 10.18 7.35
C LYS A 77 -0.65 8.95 6.46
N VAL A 78 -0.21 9.11 5.21
CA VAL A 78 0.02 8.00 4.29
C VAL A 78 1.20 7.14 4.75
N ARG A 79 2.30 7.75 5.20
CA ARG A 79 3.46 7.01 5.74
C ARG A 79 3.10 6.22 7.00
N HIS A 80 2.40 6.84 7.95
CA HIS A 80 1.94 6.14 9.14
C HIS A 80 0.95 5.01 8.83
N ALA A 81 0.06 5.18 7.85
CA ALA A 81 -0.81 4.11 7.39
C ALA A 81 -0.01 2.96 6.76
N ALA A 82 1.03 3.26 5.99
CA ALA A 82 1.92 2.27 5.39
C ALA A 82 2.71 1.47 6.46
N ASP A 83 3.19 2.15 7.50
CA ASP A 83 3.86 1.51 8.63
C ASP A 83 2.89 0.63 9.43
N ALA A 84 1.71 1.17 9.77
CA ALA A 84 0.67 0.44 10.48
C ALA A 84 0.22 -0.80 9.71
N PHE A 85 0.06 -0.70 8.38
CA PHE A 85 -0.27 -1.83 7.52
C PHE A 85 0.76 -2.96 7.64
N ALA A 86 2.05 -2.63 7.54
CA ALA A 86 3.11 -3.64 7.65
C ALA A 86 3.18 -4.27 9.05
N VAL A 87 3.03 -3.46 10.11
CA VAL A 87 3.02 -3.93 11.49
C VAL A 87 1.82 -4.83 11.78
N LEU A 88 0.61 -4.43 11.37
CA LEU A 88 -0.60 -5.23 11.56
C LEU A 88 -0.49 -6.57 10.83
N LEU A 89 0.02 -6.59 9.60
CA LEU A 89 0.19 -7.81 8.84
C LEU A 89 1.22 -8.75 9.47
N ALA A 90 2.35 -8.22 9.94
CA ALA A 90 3.32 -9.00 10.72
C ALA A 90 2.71 -9.54 12.02
N GLY A 91 1.90 -8.73 12.69
CA GLY A 91 1.15 -9.12 13.88
C GLY A 91 0.25 -10.33 13.62
N ILE A 92 -0.54 -10.32 12.55
CA ILE A 92 -1.42 -11.43 12.15
C ILE A 92 -0.65 -12.75 11.99
N ILE A 93 0.56 -12.71 11.39
CA ILE A 93 1.43 -13.89 11.24
C ILE A 93 1.93 -14.38 12.60
N LEU A 94 2.25 -13.45 13.51
CA LEU A 94 2.79 -13.74 14.83
C LEU A 94 1.73 -14.15 15.86
N THR A 95 0.44 -14.02 15.54
CA THR A 95 -0.67 -14.43 16.41
C THR A 95 -1.42 -15.62 15.81
N PRO A 96 -0.85 -16.84 15.80
CA PRO A 96 -1.55 -18.03 15.31
C PRO A 96 -2.80 -18.30 16.18
N TYR A 97 -3.98 -18.27 15.56
CA TYR A 97 -5.26 -18.31 16.25
C TYR A 97 -5.54 -19.63 16.98
N THR A 98 -4.77 -20.69 16.73
CA THR A 98 -4.93 -22.01 17.34
C THR A 98 -4.27 -22.15 18.72
N VAL A 99 -3.44 -21.20 19.16
CA VAL A 99 -2.66 -21.33 20.40
C VAL A 99 -3.51 -21.18 21.66
N SER A 100 -4.40 -20.20 21.69
CA SER A 100 -5.33 -19.99 22.80
C SER A 100 -6.45 -19.03 22.39
N GLY A 101 -7.57 -19.01 23.11
CA GLY A 101 -8.66 -18.07 22.83
C GLY A 101 -8.25 -16.59 22.90
N ALA A 102 -7.31 -16.22 23.78
CA ALA A 102 -6.80 -14.84 23.84
C ALA A 102 -5.98 -14.47 22.59
N VAL A 103 -5.18 -15.41 22.05
CA VAL A 103 -4.41 -15.20 20.82
C VAL A 103 -5.33 -15.16 19.61
N ASP A 104 -6.37 -16.00 19.55
CA ASP A 104 -7.42 -15.95 18.52
C ASP A 104 -8.11 -14.59 18.48
N TRP A 105 -8.62 -14.10 19.63
CA TRP A 105 -9.22 -12.76 19.71
C TRP A 105 -8.27 -11.65 19.28
N THR A 106 -6.98 -11.76 19.65
CA THR A 106 -5.96 -10.80 19.23
C THR A 106 -5.76 -10.85 17.71
N HIS A 107 -5.67 -12.04 17.12
CA HIS A 107 -5.56 -12.24 15.68
C HIS A 107 -6.74 -11.60 14.93
N ARG A 108 -7.97 -11.90 15.35
CA ARG A 108 -9.19 -11.33 14.76
C ARG A 108 -9.22 -9.80 14.88
N LEU A 109 -8.83 -9.25 16.04
CA LEU A 109 -8.74 -7.81 16.23
C LEU A 109 -7.71 -7.16 15.29
N LEU A 110 -6.51 -7.76 15.14
CA LEU A 110 -5.50 -7.27 14.22
C LEU A 110 -5.99 -7.31 12.76
N GLY A 111 -6.68 -8.39 12.37
CA GLY A 111 -7.35 -8.50 11.06
C GLY A 111 -8.39 -7.40 10.84
N ALA A 112 -9.27 -7.17 11.81
CA ALA A 112 -10.28 -6.12 11.74
C ALA A 112 -9.66 -4.71 11.62
N LEU A 113 -8.62 -4.42 12.42
CA LEU A 113 -7.89 -3.16 12.35
C LEU A 113 -7.20 -2.96 11.00
N LEU A 114 -6.62 -4.03 10.44
CA LEU A 114 -6.01 -4.01 9.12
C LEU A 114 -7.05 -3.69 8.03
N PHE A 115 -8.22 -4.33 8.07
CA PHE A 115 -9.31 -4.07 7.12
C PHE A 115 -9.81 -2.62 7.23
N ALA A 116 -10.05 -2.13 8.45
CA ALA A 116 -10.47 -0.75 8.68
C ALA A 116 -9.44 0.27 8.17
N LEU A 117 -8.14 0.01 8.39
CA LEU A 117 -7.05 0.82 7.88
C LEU A 117 -7.04 0.85 6.34
N GLN A 118 -7.10 -0.31 5.70
CA GLN A 118 -7.11 -0.44 4.24
C GLN A 118 -8.32 0.28 3.61
N LEU A 119 -9.51 0.14 4.20
CA LEU A 119 -10.72 0.82 3.73
C LEU A 119 -10.62 2.34 3.90
N THR A 120 -10.14 2.81 5.05
CA THR A 120 -9.93 4.24 5.31
C THR A 120 -8.92 4.84 4.33
N LEU A 121 -7.82 4.12 4.07
CA LEU A 121 -6.80 4.55 3.12
C LEU A 121 -7.35 4.58 1.69
N ALA A 122 -8.09 3.56 1.28
CA ALA A 122 -8.71 3.47 -0.03
C ALA A 122 -9.67 4.64 -0.32
N VAL A 123 -10.57 4.94 0.63
CA VAL A 123 -11.51 6.08 0.53
C VAL A 123 -10.76 7.40 0.40
N ARG A 124 -9.71 7.62 1.21
CA ARG A 124 -8.92 8.85 1.16
C ARG A 124 -8.16 9.01 -0.15
N LEU A 125 -7.49 7.95 -0.61
CA LEU A 125 -6.74 7.98 -1.86
C LEU A 125 -7.67 8.22 -3.05
N LEU A 126 -8.84 7.57 -3.08
CA LEU A 126 -9.84 7.78 -4.11
C LEU A 126 -10.36 9.23 -4.11
N ALA A 127 -10.66 9.79 -2.94
CA ALA A 127 -11.10 11.17 -2.82
C ALA A 127 -10.04 12.17 -3.31
N TRP A 128 -8.77 11.94 -2.98
CA TRP A 128 -7.66 12.78 -3.44
C TRP A 128 -7.36 12.63 -4.94
N ALA A 129 -7.66 11.46 -5.52
CA ALA A 129 -7.56 11.19 -6.95
C ALA A 129 -8.76 11.69 -7.76
N HIS A 130 -9.66 12.49 -7.17
CA HIS A 130 -10.88 13.02 -7.79
C HIS A 130 -11.93 11.95 -8.18
N ALA A 131 -11.99 10.83 -7.46
CA ALA A 131 -13.07 9.86 -7.48
C ALA A 131 -13.52 9.39 -8.88
N ASP A 132 -12.64 8.72 -9.62
CA ASP A 132 -13.00 8.13 -10.91
C ASP A 132 -13.85 6.85 -10.77
N ALA A 133 -14.70 6.57 -11.76
CA ALA A 133 -15.66 5.47 -11.70
C ALA A 133 -14.99 4.09 -11.48
N PHE A 134 -13.81 3.86 -12.07
CA PHE A 134 -13.07 2.61 -11.87
C PHE A 134 -12.53 2.48 -10.45
N GLY A 135 -11.98 3.57 -9.89
CA GLY A 135 -11.59 3.61 -8.48
C GLY A 135 -12.77 3.35 -7.54
N GLY A 136 -13.94 3.91 -7.85
CA GLY A 136 -15.19 3.62 -7.13
C GLY A 136 -15.61 2.15 -7.22
N ALA A 137 -15.48 1.52 -8.40
CA ALA A 137 -15.78 0.10 -8.57
C ALA A 137 -14.85 -0.79 -7.74
N PHE A 138 -13.54 -0.51 -7.71
CA PHE A 138 -12.62 -1.28 -6.86
C PHE A 138 -12.87 -1.07 -5.36
N LEU A 139 -13.24 0.13 -4.95
CA LEU A 139 -13.67 0.39 -3.57
C LEU A 139 -14.93 -0.41 -3.23
N LEU A 140 -15.88 -0.53 -4.15
CA LEU A 140 -17.08 -1.35 -3.95
C LEU A 140 -16.73 -2.84 -3.83
N VAL A 141 -15.86 -3.37 -4.71
CA VAL A 141 -15.35 -4.75 -4.61
C VAL A 141 -14.69 -4.99 -3.25
N GLN A 142 -13.85 -4.05 -2.82
CA GLN A 142 -13.22 -4.09 -1.50
C GLN A 142 -14.31 -4.12 -0.41
N LEU A 143 -15.26 -3.18 -0.41
CA LEU A 143 -16.32 -3.10 0.59
C LEU A 143 -17.16 -4.39 0.68
N VAL A 144 -17.55 -4.96 -0.46
CA VAL A 144 -18.31 -6.22 -0.51
C VAL A 144 -17.51 -7.37 0.11
N GLY A 145 -16.23 -7.52 -0.27
CA GLY A 145 -15.35 -8.53 0.34
C GLY A 145 -15.22 -8.34 1.86
N GLY A 146 -15.13 -7.09 2.32
CA GLY A 146 -15.01 -6.74 3.73
C GLY A 146 -16.27 -7.04 4.53
N VAL A 147 -17.45 -6.80 3.95
CA VAL A 147 -18.74 -7.16 4.55
C VAL A 147 -18.87 -8.68 4.68
N ILE A 148 -18.52 -9.43 3.62
CA ILE A 148 -18.52 -10.91 3.66
C ILE A 148 -17.58 -11.39 4.76
N ALA A 149 -16.34 -10.89 4.82
CA ALA A 149 -15.38 -11.26 5.85
C ALA A 149 -15.89 -10.92 7.26
N ALA A 150 -16.45 -9.72 7.47
CA ALA A 150 -16.98 -9.30 8.77
C ALA A 150 -18.16 -10.16 9.25
N ILE A 151 -19.00 -10.65 8.34
CA ILE A 151 -20.10 -11.56 8.69
C ILE A 151 -19.54 -12.92 9.10
N TYR A 152 -18.62 -13.47 8.31
CA TYR A 152 -18.14 -14.85 8.48
C TYR A 152 -17.00 -15.03 9.48
N VAL A 153 -16.35 -13.96 9.96
CA VAL A 153 -15.26 -14.03 10.96
C VAL A 153 -15.71 -14.57 12.33
N LEU A 154 -17.01 -14.56 12.62
CA LEU A 154 -17.59 -15.10 13.86
C LEU A 154 -18.37 -16.40 13.67
N GLN A 155 -18.44 -16.92 12.44
CA GLN A 155 -19.19 -18.14 12.13
C GLN A 155 -18.26 -19.35 12.08
N ASP A 156 -18.80 -20.55 12.28
CA ASP A 156 -18.03 -21.80 12.17
C ASP A 156 -17.82 -22.23 10.71
N ASP A 157 -18.79 -21.91 9.84
CA ASP A 157 -18.79 -22.23 8.41
C ASP A 157 -19.08 -20.97 7.57
N GLY A 158 -18.52 -20.88 6.36
CA GLY A 158 -18.71 -19.68 5.55
C GLY A 158 -17.71 -19.41 4.45
N PHE A 159 -17.74 -18.16 4.00
CA PHE A 159 -16.95 -17.65 2.88
C PHE A 159 -15.86 -16.67 3.32
N LEU A 160 -15.28 -16.86 4.51
CA LEU A 160 -14.30 -15.92 5.08
C LEU A 160 -13.10 -15.73 4.14
N LEU A 161 -12.50 -16.82 3.63
CA LEU A 161 -11.36 -16.75 2.71
C LEU A 161 -11.70 -15.97 1.43
N GLN A 162 -12.86 -16.23 0.85
CA GLN A 162 -13.32 -15.58 -0.37
C GLN A 162 -13.58 -14.09 -0.13
N GLY A 163 -14.18 -13.74 1.01
CA GLY A 163 -14.39 -12.35 1.43
C GLY A 163 -13.06 -11.61 1.60
N GLU A 164 -12.12 -12.20 2.31
CA GLU A 164 -10.79 -11.61 2.53
C GLU A 164 -10.00 -11.47 1.22
N ALA A 165 -9.97 -12.50 0.37
CA ALA A 165 -9.30 -12.43 -0.93
C ALA A 165 -9.92 -11.36 -1.85
N THR A 166 -11.24 -11.26 -1.86
CA THR A 166 -11.98 -10.22 -2.60
C THR A 166 -11.63 -8.82 -2.08
N PHE A 167 -11.56 -8.66 -0.75
CA PHE A 167 -11.16 -7.41 -0.11
C PHE A 167 -9.75 -6.99 -0.53
N GLN A 168 -8.78 -7.91 -0.45
CA GLN A 168 -7.39 -7.64 -0.81
C GLN A 168 -7.24 -7.31 -2.30
N PHE A 169 -7.95 -8.03 -3.17
CA PHE A 169 -7.95 -7.73 -4.60
C PHE A 169 -8.49 -6.33 -4.89
N GLY A 170 -9.64 -5.96 -4.31
CA GLY A 170 -10.22 -4.62 -4.46
C GLY A 170 -9.27 -3.53 -3.97
N PHE A 171 -8.67 -3.71 -2.79
CA PHE A 171 -7.70 -2.77 -2.24
C PHE A 171 -6.46 -2.61 -3.15
N GLY A 172 -5.86 -3.72 -3.58
CA GLY A 172 -4.68 -3.72 -4.43
C GLY A 172 -4.92 -3.04 -5.79
N ALA A 173 -6.03 -3.37 -6.44
CA ALA A 173 -6.42 -2.77 -7.70
C ALA A 173 -6.69 -1.26 -7.56
N LEU A 174 -7.34 -0.84 -6.47
CA LEU A 174 -7.56 0.57 -6.16
C LEU A 174 -6.25 1.32 -5.97
N LEU A 175 -5.27 0.78 -5.23
CA LEU A 175 -3.97 1.42 -5.05
C LEU A 175 -3.25 1.64 -6.39
N ILE A 176 -3.22 0.61 -7.25
CA ILE A 176 -2.60 0.66 -8.58
C ILE A 176 -3.28 1.73 -9.45
N ARG A 177 -4.61 1.86 -9.36
CA ARG A 177 -5.38 2.84 -10.12
C ARG A 177 -5.20 4.28 -9.62
N THR A 178 -5.29 4.49 -8.32
CA THR A 178 -5.45 5.83 -7.73
C THR A 178 -4.12 6.55 -7.51
N ILE A 179 -3.04 5.84 -7.19
CA ILE A 179 -1.75 6.47 -6.88
C ILE A 179 -1.20 7.31 -8.05
N PRO A 180 -1.25 6.86 -9.33
CA PRO A 180 -0.80 7.68 -10.46
C PRO A 180 -1.58 8.98 -10.66
N LEU A 181 -2.81 9.04 -10.14
CA LEU A 181 -3.77 10.14 -10.29
C LEU A 181 -3.66 11.17 -9.15
N LEU A 182 -2.77 10.97 -8.18
CA LEU A 182 -2.62 11.91 -7.07
C LEU A 182 -2.12 13.29 -7.55
N PRO A 183 -2.64 14.41 -7.01
CA PRO A 183 -2.39 15.75 -7.52
C PRO A 183 -0.90 16.16 -7.54
N GLY A 184 -0.10 15.68 -6.58
CA GLY A 184 1.34 15.99 -6.50
C GLY A 184 2.21 15.21 -7.50
N SER A 185 1.63 14.39 -8.37
CA SER A 185 2.37 13.65 -9.41
C SER A 185 2.82 14.53 -10.57
N VAL A 186 2.30 15.76 -10.66
CA VAL A 186 2.71 16.78 -11.63
C VAL A 186 3.75 17.66 -10.96
N LEU A 187 4.99 17.16 -10.86
CA LEU A 187 6.13 18.06 -10.75
C LEU A 187 6.19 18.83 -12.07
N SER A 188 5.73 20.08 -12.06
CA SER A 188 6.08 21.03 -13.11
C SER A 188 7.57 20.90 -13.39
N PRO A 189 8.01 20.73 -14.65
CA PRO A 189 9.43 20.72 -14.96
C PRO A 189 10.03 21.98 -14.33
N SER A 190 11.03 21.78 -13.48
CA SER A 190 11.82 22.89 -12.92
C SER A 190 12.17 23.78 -14.11
N PRO A 191 11.85 25.08 -14.08
CA PRO A 191 12.18 25.96 -15.19
C PRO A 191 13.67 25.74 -15.46
N SER A 192 13.98 25.21 -16.64
CA SER A 192 15.34 25.07 -17.09
C SER A 192 15.90 26.47 -17.02
N ILE A 193 16.77 26.73 -16.04
CA ILE A 193 17.57 27.94 -16.02
C ILE A 193 18.32 27.88 -17.34
N ASP A 194 17.88 28.68 -18.29
CA ASP A 194 18.52 28.79 -19.59
C ASP A 194 19.91 29.38 -19.32
N PRO A 195 20.99 28.60 -19.44
CA PRO A 195 22.34 29.10 -19.15
C PRO A 195 22.80 30.11 -20.22
N THR A 196 21.97 30.43 -21.21
CA THR A 196 22.29 31.39 -22.28
C THR A 196 21.92 32.85 -21.96
N LEU A 197 21.20 33.12 -20.88
CA LEU A 197 21.08 34.48 -20.32
C LEU A 197 22.31 34.78 -19.47
N GLY A 198 23.43 35.02 -20.14
CA GLY A 198 24.65 35.54 -19.54
C GLY A 198 24.40 36.91 -18.91
N ASP A 199 24.89 37.09 -17.69
CA ASP A 199 24.91 38.37 -16.96
C ASP A 199 25.68 39.43 -17.78
N PRO A 200 25.05 40.53 -18.22
CA PRO A 200 25.73 41.62 -18.91
C PRO A 200 26.20 42.72 -17.93
N ALA A 201 26.74 42.37 -16.76
CA ALA A 201 27.08 43.40 -15.76
C ALA A 201 28.27 43.04 -14.83
N VAL A 202 29.48 42.91 -15.40
CA VAL A 202 30.73 43.18 -14.66
C VAL A 202 31.68 43.95 -15.57
N ALA A 203 31.46 45.26 -15.66
CA ALA A 203 32.37 46.22 -16.30
C ALA A 203 32.45 47.49 -15.46
N CYS A 204 32.93 47.37 -14.22
CA CYS A 204 33.41 48.50 -13.43
C CYS A 204 34.63 48.05 -12.64
N CYS A 205 35.83 48.44 -13.09
CA CYS A 205 36.98 48.88 -12.28
C CYS A 205 38.27 48.96 -13.11
N GLY A 206 39.00 50.08 -12.93
CA GLY A 206 40.38 50.34 -13.40
C GLY A 206 40.43 51.18 -14.68
N ASP A 207 41.18 52.27 -14.82
CA ASP A 207 42.27 52.92 -14.08
C ASP A 207 42.20 54.43 -14.44
N GLY A 208 42.56 55.43 -13.64
CA GLY A 208 43.85 55.61 -12.99
C GLY A 208 44.82 56.38 -13.89
N ASP A 209 44.63 57.70 -14.06
CA ASP A 209 45.64 58.66 -14.55
C ASP A 209 45.09 60.08 -14.27
N GLY A 210 45.79 61.11 -13.81
CA GLY A 210 47.22 61.39 -13.75
C GLY A 210 47.36 62.90 -13.97
N GLY A 211 47.78 63.65 -12.94
CA GLY A 211 48.45 64.95 -13.09
C GLY A 211 47.61 66.24 -13.16
N SER A 212 47.90 67.18 -12.24
CA SER A 212 48.21 68.57 -12.62
C SER A 212 48.83 69.39 -11.48
N PRO A 213 49.56 70.47 -11.83
CA PRO A 213 50.66 71.02 -11.04
C PRO A 213 50.31 72.33 -10.31
N ALA A 214 51.11 72.65 -9.28
CA ALA A 214 51.74 73.95 -9.02
C ALA A 214 52.60 73.86 -7.76
#